data_AF-A0A0S8EX76-F1
#
_entry.id   AF-A0A0S8EX76-F1
#
_cell.length_a   1.000
_cell.length_b   1.000
_cell.length_c   1.000
_cell.angle_alpha   90.00
_cell.angle_beta   90.00
_cell.angle_gamma   90.00
#
_symmetry.space_group_name_H-M   'P 1'
#
loop_
_entity.id
_entity.type
_entity.pdbx_description
1 polymer ?
#
loop_
_entity_poly.entity_id
_entity_poly.type
_entity_poly.pdbx_seq_one_letter_code
_entity_poly.pdbx_strand_id
1 'polypeptide(L)'
;MLLAACGSDSGAEKTKHALIIGLDGVRPDALQQASTPRLGALIASGTVSYDAFAGGVLGEETEQPTFSGPGWSSILTGVWTDKHGVKLNVFDDANFDEYPHFFARVREKNPDVYLSSFVTWAPINESILASAEADAVFTWDDPSDSAGGDLAVTAAVVAHMAAATPDVVFVHLDQVDHQGHAFGYGPEIPEYVDAIENVDSQIGEMLDAVRARPTHASEDWLVVVITDHGGIGKGHGGESDEERTIFMIASGGAASAGASVSPGPGHTAVAPTVMTHLGLSIELGWGYASEPFGL
;
A
#
# COMPACT_ATOMS: atom_id res chain seq x y z
N MET A 1 -13.40 -52.28 25.30
CA MET A 1 -12.28 -51.38 24.95
C MET A 1 -12.75 -50.47 23.83
N LEU A 2 -13.14 -49.25 24.18
CA LEU A 2 -13.43 -48.19 23.21
C LEU A 2 -12.17 -47.32 23.16
N LEU A 3 -11.42 -47.37 22.06
CA LEU A 3 -10.33 -46.44 21.81
C LEU A 3 -10.93 -45.24 21.06
N ALA A 4 -11.14 -44.15 21.78
CA ALA A 4 -11.38 -42.85 21.18
C ALA A 4 -10.07 -42.37 20.56
N ALA A 5 -10.03 -42.25 19.24
CA ALA A 5 -8.97 -41.53 18.55
C ALA A 5 -9.26 -40.04 18.69
N CYS A 6 -8.56 -39.36 19.59
CA CYS A 6 -8.41 -37.92 19.53
C CYS A 6 -7.53 -37.61 18.31
N GLY A 7 -8.15 -37.28 17.18
CA GLY A 7 -7.46 -36.58 16.12
C GLY A 7 -7.13 -35.19 16.64
N SER A 8 -5.86 -34.94 16.93
CA SER A 8 -5.35 -33.58 17.04
C SER A 8 -5.38 -32.99 15.64
N ASP A 9 -6.34 -32.11 15.35
CA ASP A 9 -6.19 -31.10 14.31
C ASP A 9 -5.03 -30.18 14.75
N SER A 10 -3.80 -30.60 14.48
CA SER A 10 -2.71 -29.65 14.34
C SER A 10 -2.96 -28.97 13.00
N GLY A 11 -3.80 -27.94 13.00
CA GLY A 11 -4.03 -27.12 11.81
C GLY A 11 -2.69 -26.70 11.23
N ALA A 12 -2.41 -27.10 9.99
CA ALA A 12 -1.18 -26.72 9.33
C ALA A 12 -1.06 -25.19 9.34
N GLU A 13 0.13 -24.68 9.64
CA GLU A 13 0.40 -23.25 9.60
C GLU A 13 0.11 -22.72 8.19
N LYS A 14 -0.71 -21.67 8.11
CA LYS A 14 -1.07 -21.04 6.84
C LYS A 14 0.13 -20.29 6.27
N THR A 15 0.29 -20.33 4.94
CA THR A 15 1.30 -19.51 4.27
C THR A 15 0.91 -18.04 4.35
N LYS A 16 1.86 -17.17 4.70
CA LYS A 16 1.62 -15.74 4.87
C LYS A 16 1.76 -15.02 3.54
N HIS A 17 0.75 -14.25 3.18
CA HIS A 17 0.74 -13.44 1.96
C HIS A 17 0.38 -11.99 2.29
N ALA A 18 0.82 -11.04 1.46
CA ALA A 18 0.47 -9.63 1.60
C ALA A 18 0.06 -9.01 0.26
N LEU A 19 -1.03 -8.24 0.28
CA LEU A 19 -1.48 -7.38 -0.81
C LEU A 19 -1.46 -5.93 -0.32
N ILE A 20 -0.61 -5.10 -0.91
CA ILE A 20 -0.50 -3.68 -0.61
C ILE A 20 -1.12 -2.92 -1.78
N ILE A 21 -2.12 -2.09 -1.50
CA ILE A 21 -2.83 -1.29 -2.49
C ILE A 21 -2.62 0.18 -2.16
N GLY A 22 -1.82 0.85 -2.98
CA GLY A 22 -1.63 2.29 -2.96
C GLY A 22 -2.66 2.99 -3.84
N LEU A 23 -3.37 3.96 -3.28
CA LEU A 23 -4.28 4.86 -4.00
C LEU A 23 -3.69 6.26 -3.97
N ASP A 24 -3.24 6.78 -5.11
CA ASP A 24 -2.53 8.06 -5.18
C ASP A 24 -3.47 9.24 -4.83
N GLY A 25 -2.98 10.14 -3.98
CA GLY A 25 -3.63 11.42 -3.70
C GLY A 25 -5.02 11.38 -3.06
N VAL A 26 -5.40 10.31 -2.33
CA VAL A 26 -6.73 10.18 -1.71
C VAL A 26 -6.80 10.85 -0.34
N ARG A 27 -7.68 11.85 -0.16
CA ARG A 27 -7.92 12.45 1.15
C ARG A 27 -8.86 11.60 2.01
N PRO A 28 -8.61 11.49 3.33
CA PRO A 28 -9.43 10.68 4.24
C PRO A 28 -10.84 11.25 4.44
N ASP A 29 -11.06 12.55 4.30
CA ASP A 29 -12.38 13.16 4.39
C ASP A 29 -13.24 12.87 3.16
N ALA A 30 -12.66 12.90 1.96
CA ALA A 30 -13.32 12.48 0.73
C ALA A 30 -13.62 10.97 0.72
N LEU A 31 -12.68 10.14 1.20
CA LEU A 31 -12.90 8.70 1.36
C LEU A 31 -14.12 8.38 2.23
N GLN A 32 -14.29 9.11 3.33
CA GLN A 32 -15.40 8.92 4.27
C GLN A 32 -16.75 9.37 3.70
N GLN A 33 -16.76 10.23 2.68
CA GLN A 33 -17.97 10.67 2.00
C GLN A 33 -18.34 9.79 0.79
N ALA A 34 -17.34 9.21 0.12
CA ALA A 34 -17.51 8.35 -1.04
C ALA A 34 -18.22 7.02 -0.66
N SER A 35 -19.03 6.49 -1.58
CA SER A 35 -19.63 5.16 -1.44
C SER A 35 -18.61 4.06 -1.76
N THR A 36 -17.85 3.65 -0.74
CA THR A 36 -16.75 2.67 -0.87
C THR A 36 -17.02 1.34 -0.15
N PRO A 37 -17.99 0.51 -0.61
CA PRO A 37 -18.36 -0.72 0.08
C PRO A 37 -17.23 -1.75 0.22
N ARG A 38 -16.23 -1.77 -0.68
CA ARG A 38 -15.13 -2.76 -0.61
C ARG A 38 -14.12 -2.36 0.46
N LEU A 39 -13.73 -1.10 0.50
CA LEU A 39 -12.92 -0.52 1.57
C LEU A 39 -13.65 -0.58 2.90
N GLY A 40 -14.96 -0.26 2.93
CA GLY A 40 -15.79 -0.39 4.12
C GLY A 40 -15.80 -1.80 4.70
N ALA A 41 -15.76 -2.83 3.85
CA ALA A 41 -15.63 -4.22 4.30
C ALA A 41 -14.25 -4.50 4.92
N LEU A 42 -13.16 -4.00 4.30
CA LEU A 42 -11.81 -4.13 4.88
C LEU A 42 -11.69 -3.41 6.23
N ILE A 43 -12.26 -2.22 6.36
CA ILE A 43 -12.30 -1.46 7.61
C ILE A 43 -13.08 -2.24 8.68
N ALA A 44 -14.24 -2.81 8.34
CA ALA A 44 -15.05 -3.56 9.28
C ALA A 44 -14.36 -4.85 9.77
N SER A 45 -13.53 -5.48 8.91
CA SER A 45 -12.77 -6.69 9.26
C SER A 45 -11.34 -6.43 9.73
N GLY A 46 -10.91 -5.17 9.79
CA GLY A 46 -9.53 -4.79 10.05
C GLY A 46 -9.41 -3.55 10.93
N THR A 47 -8.22 -2.96 10.91
CA THR A 47 -7.88 -1.72 11.60
C THR A 47 -7.75 -0.57 10.61
N VAL A 48 -8.27 0.59 10.95
CA VAL A 48 -8.14 1.83 10.16
C VAL A 48 -7.60 2.98 11.00
N SER A 49 -6.83 3.86 10.39
CA SER A 49 -6.61 5.22 10.86
C SER A 49 -7.00 6.17 9.75
N TYR A 50 -7.65 7.28 10.11
CA TYR A 50 -8.02 8.39 9.21
C TYR A 50 -7.17 9.63 9.46
N ASP A 51 -6.21 9.53 10.38
CA ASP A 51 -5.28 10.57 10.82
C ASP A 51 -3.84 10.04 10.82
N ALA A 52 -3.56 9.06 9.96
CA ALA A 52 -2.20 8.75 9.56
C ALA A 52 -1.62 9.95 8.80
N PHE A 53 -0.30 10.01 8.67
CA PHE A 53 0.33 11.20 8.08
C PHE A 53 1.39 10.90 7.03
N ALA A 54 1.43 11.77 6.03
CA ALA A 54 2.48 11.92 5.04
C ALA A 54 3.37 13.13 5.38
N GLY A 55 4.57 13.17 4.78
CA GLY A 55 5.46 14.32 4.85
C GLY A 55 6.26 14.47 6.14
N GLY A 56 6.45 13.38 6.90
CA GLY A 56 7.34 13.35 8.08
C GLY A 56 6.84 14.18 9.27
N VAL A 57 7.73 14.61 10.16
CA VAL A 57 7.39 15.52 11.26
C VAL A 57 7.82 16.95 10.89
N LEU A 58 6.88 17.90 10.88
CA LEU A 58 7.13 19.30 10.52
C LEU A 58 8.20 19.93 11.44
N GLY A 59 9.17 20.63 10.84
CA GLY A 59 10.27 21.29 11.53
C GLY A 59 11.40 20.36 12.02
N GLU A 60 11.29 19.06 11.77
CA GLU A 60 12.29 18.05 12.14
C GLU A 60 13.03 17.52 10.92
N GLU A 61 14.10 16.74 11.12
CA GLU A 61 14.92 16.19 10.02
C GLU A 61 14.09 15.34 9.03
N THR A 62 13.06 14.66 9.53
CA THR A 62 12.16 13.81 8.72
C THR A 62 11.17 14.58 7.85
N GLU A 63 11.07 15.91 8.00
CA GLU A 63 10.14 16.74 7.23
C GLU A 63 10.30 16.53 5.72
N GLN A 64 9.18 16.27 5.05
CA GLN A 64 9.17 15.83 3.67
C GLN A 64 8.01 16.48 2.91
N PRO A 65 8.24 16.91 1.65
CA PRO A 65 7.17 17.41 0.80
C PRO A 65 6.20 16.30 0.40
N THR A 66 4.93 16.65 0.23
CA THR A 66 3.83 15.74 -0.11
C THR A 66 3.73 15.49 -1.63
N PHE A 67 4.86 15.29 -2.30
CA PHE A 67 4.90 14.82 -3.69
C PHE A 67 4.92 13.29 -3.75
N SER A 68 4.48 12.71 -4.87
CA SER A 68 4.37 11.27 -5.03
C SER A 68 5.72 10.55 -5.01
N GLY A 69 6.77 11.13 -5.58
CA GLY A 69 8.12 10.57 -5.54
C GLY A 69 8.61 10.33 -4.10
N PRO A 70 8.68 11.37 -3.26
CA PRO A 70 8.98 11.23 -1.84
C PRO A 70 7.99 10.31 -1.10
N GLY A 71 6.68 10.45 -1.33
CA GLY A 71 5.65 9.68 -0.63
C GLY A 71 5.76 8.18 -0.89
N TRP A 72 5.78 7.77 -2.15
CA TRP A 72 5.98 6.36 -2.52
C TRP A 72 7.35 5.83 -2.10
N SER A 73 8.41 6.66 -2.17
CA SER A 73 9.72 6.27 -1.65
C SER A 73 9.64 5.97 -0.15
N SER A 74 8.93 6.80 0.62
CA SER A 74 8.78 6.58 2.06
C SER A 74 7.96 5.35 2.41
N ILE A 75 6.84 5.14 1.72
CA ILE A 75 6.00 3.94 1.87
C ILE A 75 6.81 2.67 1.59
N LEU A 76 7.57 2.68 0.49
CA LEU A 76 8.21 1.48 -0.03
C LEU A 76 9.60 1.22 0.57
N THR A 77 10.23 2.19 1.19
CA THR A 77 11.51 2.01 1.90
C THR A 77 11.35 1.95 3.42
N GLY A 78 10.21 2.41 3.96
CA GLY A 78 9.95 2.48 5.41
C GLY A 78 10.72 3.61 6.13
N VAL A 79 11.37 4.50 5.40
CA VAL A 79 12.14 5.65 5.93
C VAL A 79 11.67 6.95 5.28
N TRP A 80 12.05 8.12 5.78
CA TRP A 80 11.67 9.41 5.20
C TRP A 80 12.75 9.97 4.25
N THR A 81 12.47 11.12 3.63
CA THR A 81 13.37 11.82 2.69
C THR A 81 14.78 12.09 3.21
N ASP A 82 14.97 12.25 4.52
CA ASP A 82 16.30 12.40 5.14
C ASP A 82 17.23 11.20 4.84
N LYS A 83 16.65 10.02 4.67
CA LYS A 83 17.36 8.78 4.40
C LYS A 83 17.32 8.38 2.93
N HIS A 84 16.12 8.28 2.33
CA HIS A 84 15.99 7.81 0.95
C HIS A 84 16.36 8.88 -0.11
N GLY A 85 16.54 10.14 0.28
CA GLY A 85 17.08 11.22 -0.57
C GLY A 85 16.11 11.84 -1.58
N VAL A 86 15.03 11.13 -1.97
CA VAL A 86 14.01 11.64 -2.90
C VAL A 86 13.21 12.80 -2.31
N LYS A 87 13.25 13.97 -2.99
CA LYS A 87 12.61 15.23 -2.57
C LYS A 87 11.52 15.73 -3.53
N LEU A 88 11.51 15.24 -4.76
CA LEU A 88 10.59 15.63 -5.83
C LEU A 88 10.25 14.38 -6.65
N ASN A 89 9.47 14.52 -7.72
CA ASN A 89 9.23 13.46 -8.71
C ASN A 89 10.44 13.27 -9.66
N VAL A 90 11.65 13.29 -9.08
CA VAL A 90 12.95 13.08 -9.73
C VAL A 90 13.83 12.28 -8.75
N PHE A 91 14.51 11.25 -9.26
CA PHE A 91 15.15 10.21 -8.44
C PHE A 91 16.69 10.22 -8.50
N ASP A 92 17.29 11.28 -9.06
CA ASP A 92 18.74 11.38 -9.26
C ASP A 92 19.55 11.32 -7.94
N ASP A 93 18.97 11.82 -6.85
CA ASP A 93 19.58 11.84 -5.50
C ASP A 93 19.08 10.69 -4.61
N ALA A 94 18.40 9.69 -5.19
CA ALA A 94 17.85 8.58 -4.41
C ALA A 94 18.96 7.72 -3.77
N ASN A 95 18.82 7.42 -2.48
CA ASN A 95 19.74 6.57 -1.73
C ASN A 95 19.19 5.14 -1.56
N PHE A 96 18.67 4.56 -2.64
CA PHE A 96 18.06 3.24 -2.57
C PHE A 96 19.06 2.09 -2.42
N ASP A 97 20.36 2.33 -2.62
CA ASP A 97 21.39 1.34 -2.32
C ASP A 97 21.48 1.07 -0.79
N GLU A 98 21.32 2.11 0.03
CA GLU A 98 21.32 1.99 1.50
C GLU A 98 19.91 1.72 2.04
N TYR A 99 18.90 2.39 1.47
CA TYR A 99 17.49 2.29 1.85
C TYR A 99 16.66 1.75 0.67
N PRO A 100 16.79 0.46 0.32
CA PRO A 100 16.11 -0.11 -0.83
C PRO A 100 14.61 -0.25 -0.58
N HIS A 101 13.87 -0.47 -1.67
CA HIS A 101 12.50 -0.97 -1.60
C HIS A 101 12.42 -2.19 -0.67
N PHE A 102 11.38 -2.29 0.17
CA PHE A 102 11.27 -3.32 1.22
C PHE A 102 11.27 -4.75 0.67
N PHE A 103 10.92 -4.93 -0.60
CA PHE A 103 11.11 -6.18 -1.36
C PHE A 103 12.54 -6.74 -1.25
N ALA A 104 13.56 -5.89 -1.33
CA ALA A 104 14.95 -6.33 -1.12
C ALA A 104 15.14 -6.93 0.28
N ARG A 105 14.52 -6.33 1.31
CA ARG A 105 14.57 -6.79 2.69
C ARG A 105 13.78 -8.08 2.91
N VAL A 106 12.63 -8.24 2.25
CA VAL A 106 11.86 -9.49 2.25
C VAL A 106 12.69 -10.61 1.62
N ARG A 107 13.28 -10.38 0.43
CA ARG A 107 14.11 -11.37 -0.27
C ARG A 107 15.41 -11.70 0.47
N GLU A 108 16.00 -10.73 1.17
CA GLU A 108 17.15 -10.94 2.07
C GLU A 108 16.82 -11.97 3.16
N LYS A 109 15.60 -11.95 3.70
CA LYS A 109 15.16 -12.88 4.76
C LYS A 109 14.54 -14.18 4.25
N ASN A 110 13.96 -14.15 3.04
CA ASN A 110 13.35 -15.30 2.38
C ASN A 110 13.74 -15.31 0.89
N PRO A 111 14.82 -16.00 0.49
CA PRO A 111 15.30 -16.01 -0.90
C PRO A 111 14.34 -16.64 -1.92
N ASP A 112 13.41 -17.49 -1.48
CA ASP A 112 12.43 -18.18 -2.33
C ASP A 112 11.12 -17.37 -2.48
N VAL A 113 11.06 -16.16 -1.92
CA VAL A 113 9.87 -15.32 -1.95
C VAL A 113 9.50 -14.89 -3.38
N TYR A 114 8.21 -14.97 -3.70
CA TYR A 114 7.65 -14.48 -4.94
C TYR A 114 7.06 -13.08 -4.75
N LEU A 115 7.67 -12.08 -5.39
CA LEU A 115 7.34 -10.66 -5.24
C LEU A 115 6.79 -10.10 -6.55
N SER A 116 5.73 -9.30 -6.47
CA SER A 116 5.10 -8.71 -7.67
C SER A 116 4.75 -7.24 -7.48
N SER A 117 4.92 -6.44 -8.53
CA SER A 117 4.60 -5.00 -8.53
C SER A 117 3.83 -4.60 -9.78
N PHE A 118 2.65 -4.00 -9.60
CA PHE A 118 1.76 -3.56 -10.69
C PHE A 118 1.39 -2.10 -10.47
N VAL A 119 1.82 -1.20 -11.36
CA VAL A 119 1.68 0.25 -11.11
C VAL A 119 1.15 1.00 -12.33
N THR A 120 0.31 2.00 -12.07
CA THR A 120 -0.09 2.97 -13.08
C THR A 120 1.00 4.05 -13.24
N TRP A 121 1.60 4.52 -12.15
CA TRP A 121 2.68 5.51 -12.20
C TRP A 121 4.07 4.85 -12.32
N ALA A 122 4.64 4.92 -13.53
CA ALA A 122 5.87 4.23 -13.92
C ALA A 122 7.10 4.43 -12.99
N PRO A 123 7.37 5.62 -12.42
CA PRO A 123 8.56 5.84 -11.59
C PRO A 123 8.68 4.91 -10.38
N ILE A 124 7.58 4.37 -9.86
CA ILE A 124 7.64 3.37 -8.78
C ILE A 124 8.44 2.15 -9.23
N ASN A 125 8.13 1.60 -10.40
CA ASN A 125 8.83 0.42 -10.92
C ASN A 125 10.19 0.77 -11.53
N GLU A 126 10.30 1.91 -12.22
CA GLU A 126 11.51 2.28 -12.95
C GLU A 126 12.62 2.82 -12.05
N SER A 127 12.28 3.44 -10.91
CA SER A 127 13.25 4.10 -10.03
C SER A 127 13.30 3.50 -8.61
N ILE A 128 12.15 3.35 -7.95
CA ILE A 128 12.11 2.90 -6.54
C ILE A 128 12.38 1.40 -6.44
N LEU A 129 11.62 0.61 -7.20
CA LEU A 129 11.76 -0.83 -7.27
C LEU A 129 13.08 -1.25 -7.88
N ALA A 130 13.75 -0.43 -8.70
CA ALA A 130 15.01 -0.80 -9.38
C ALA A 130 16.15 -1.22 -8.41
N SER A 131 16.08 -0.80 -7.15
CA SER A 131 16.97 -1.25 -6.06
C SER A 131 16.66 -2.65 -5.51
N ALA A 132 15.56 -3.24 -5.96
CA ALA A 132 15.08 -4.56 -5.60
C ALA A 132 14.71 -5.34 -6.86
N GLU A 133 14.59 -6.66 -6.72
CA GLU A 133 14.08 -7.51 -7.79
C GLU A 133 12.66 -7.94 -7.45
N ALA A 134 11.78 -7.98 -8.46
CA ALA A 134 10.46 -8.59 -8.40
C ALA A 134 10.33 -9.63 -9.53
N ASP A 135 9.56 -10.68 -9.28
CA ASP A 135 9.40 -11.80 -10.20
C ASP A 135 8.31 -11.54 -11.25
N ALA A 136 7.36 -10.66 -10.95
CA ALA A 136 6.38 -10.15 -11.89
C ALA A 136 6.24 -8.63 -11.77
N VAL A 137 6.38 -7.93 -12.89
CA VAL A 137 6.28 -6.48 -12.96
C VAL A 137 5.34 -6.09 -14.09
N PHE A 138 4.44 -5.16 -13.81
CA PHE A 138 3.62 -4.50 -14.82
C PHE A 138 3.66 -2.99 -14.57
N THR A 139 3.87 -2.24 -15.64
CA THR A 139 3.86 -0.78 -15.65
C THR A 139 2.98 -0.33 -16.80
N TRP A 140 2.01 0.52 -16.51
CA TRP A 140 1.23 1.20 -17.54
C TRP A 140 2.10 2.21 -18.31
N ASP A 141 1.91 2.30 -19.63
CA ASP A 141 2.78 3.05 -20.53
C ASP A 141 2.21 4.40 -21.01
N ASP A 142 0.94 4.70 -20.72
CA ASP A 142 0.30 5.99 -21.06
C ASP A 142 -0.06 6.81 -19.81
N PRO A 143 0.85 7.67 -19.31
CA PRO A 143 0.59 8.47 -18.11
C PRO A 143 -0.54 9.50 -18.29
N SER A 144 -1.06 9.71 -19.50
CA SER A 144 -2.18 10.62 -19.74
C SER A 144 -3.57 9.99 -19.51
N ASP A 145 -3.64 8.65 -19.42
CA ASP A 145 -4.88 7.90 -19.17
C ASP A 145 -4.75 7.06 -17.89
N SER A 146 -4.80 7.71 -16.73
CA SER A 146 -4.72 7.02 -15.44
C SER A 146 -5.92 6.11 -15.17
N ALA A 147 -7.11 6.47 -15.65
CA ALA A 147 -8.30 5.61 -15.51
C ALA A 147 -8.17 4.31 -16.33
N GLY A 148 -7.68 4.40 -17.56
CA GLY A 148 -7.33 3.23 -18.36
C GLY A 148 -6.17 2.43 -17.77
N GLY A 149 -5.17 3.12 -17.23
CA GLY A 149 -4.04 2.52 -16.52
C GLY A 149 -4.44 1.70 -15.31
N ASP A 150 -5.30 2.26 -14.45
CA ASP A 150 -5.81 1.58 -13.26
C ASP A 150 -6.59 0.32 -13.64
N LEU A 151 -7.44 0.38 -14.68
CA LEU A 151 -8.16 -0.79 -15.19
C LEU A 151 -7.19 -1.87 -15.71
N ALA A 152 -6.11 -1.46 -16.39
CA ALA A 152 -5.09 -2.37 -16.89
C ALA A 152 -4.28 -3.02 -15.75
N VAL A 153 -3.90 -2.24 -14.75
CA VAL A 153 -3.24 -2.72 -13.51
C VAL A 153 -4.15 -3.72 -12.80
N THR A 154 -5.41 -3.38 -12.58
CA THR A 154 -6.40 -4.27 -11.94
C THR A 154 -6.53 -5.58 -12.70
N ALA A 155 -6.69 -5.53 -14.02
CA ALA A 155 -6.77 -6.72 -14.86
C ALA A 155 -5.48 -7.58 -14.78
N ALA A 156 -4.31 -6.95 -14.75
CA ALA A 156 -3.03 -7.63 -14.61
C ALA A 156 -2.90 -8.33 -13.24
N VAL A 157 -3.32 -7.68 -12.15
CA VAL A 157 -3.35 -8.27 -10.80
C VAL A 157 -4.31 -9.46 -10.75
N VAL A 158 -5.53 -9.32 -11.28
CA VAL A 158 -6.53 -10.41 -11.32
C VAL A 158 -6.00 -11.61 -12.09
N ALA A 159 -5.40 -11.39 -13.27
CA ALA A 159 -4.77 -12.44 -14.06
C ALA A 159 -3.59 -13.09 -13.33
N HIS A 160 -2.78 -12.29 -12.64
CA HIS A 160 -1.63 -12.76 -11.87
C HIS A 160 -2.04 -13.66 -10.70
N MET A 161 -3.07 -13.27 -9.94
CA MET A 161 -3.61 -14.07 -8.83
C MET A 161 -4.12 -15.44 -9.29
N ALA A 162 -4.56 -15.58 -10.54
CA ALA A 162 -5.01 -16.84 -11.12
C ALA A 162 -3.85 -17.70 -11.67
N ALA A 163 -2.74 -17.08 -12.08
CA ALA A 163 -1.64 -17.75 -12.78
C ALA A 163 -0.42 -18.07 -11.90
N ALA A 164 -0.24 -17.36 -10.79
CA ALA A 164 0.93 -17.46 -9.92
C ALA A 164 0.52 -17.62 -8.44
N THR A 165 1.50 -17.86 -7.58
CA THR A 165 1.34 -17.90 -6.13
C THR A 165 2.26 -16.86 -5.47
N PRO A 166 1.95 -15.55 -5.62
CA PRO A 166 2.80 -14.50 -5.05
C PRO A 166 2.71 -14.46 -3.53
N ASP A 167 3.83 -14.21 -2.86
CA ASP A 167 3.89 -13.98 -1.41
C ASP A 167 3.59 -12.52 -1.08
N VAL A 168 4.10 -11.58 -1.88
CA VAL A 168 3.83 -10.14 -1.71
C VAL A 168 3.48 -9.52 -3.04
N VAL A 169 2.37 -8.78 -3.08
CA VAL A 169 1.91 -8.03 -4.24
C VAL A 169 1.76 -6.56 -3.85
N PHE A 170 2.47 -5.69 -4.55
CA PHE A 170 2.26 -4.24 -4.50
C PHE A 170 1.45 -3.79 -5.72
N VAL A 171 0.45 -2.94 -5.48
CA VAL A 171 -0.43 -2.35 -6.49
C VAL A 171 -0.46 -0.84 -6.28
N HIS A 172 -0.36 -0.07 -7.36
CA HIS A 172 -0.56 1.39 -7.36
C HIS A 172 -1.63 1.77 -8.38
N LEU A 173 -2.57 2.61 -7.96
CA LEU A 173 -3.65 3.19 -8.76
C LEU A 173 -3.59 4.72 -8.69
N ASP A 174 -3.68 5.39 -9.84
CA ASP A 174 -3.36 6.81 -10.06
C ASP A 174 -4.60 7.68 -10.35
N GLN A 175 -5.75 7.07 -10.66
CA GLN A 175 -6.91 7.80 -11.17
C GLN A 175 -7.37 8.93 -10.24
N VAL A 176 -7.33 8.72 -8.93
CA VAL A 176 -7.84 9.69 -7.95
C VAL A 176 -6.99 10.95 -7.92
N ASP A 177 -5.67 10.84 -7.85
CA ASP A 177 -4.75 11.98 -7.94
C ASP A 177 -4.93 12.75 -9.25
N HIS A 178 -5.01 12.03 -10.38
CA HIS A 178 -5.24 12.66 -11.69
C HIS A 178 -6.56 13.47 -11.71
N GLN A 179 -7.65 12.95 -11.13
CA GLN A 179 -8.89 13.71 -11.00
C GLN A 179 -8.75 14.89 -10.03
N GLY A 180 -7.95 14.75 -8.98
CA GLY A 180 -7.58 15.82 -8.06
C GLY A 180 -6.88 16.98 -8.78
N HIS A 181 -5.91 16.68 -9.63
CA HIS A 181 -5.27 17.66 -10.51
C HIS A 181 -6.22 18.28 -11.54
N ALA A 182 -7.08 17.47 -12.15
CA ALA A 182 -7.97 17.93 -13.22
C ALA A 182 -9.12 18.82 -12.70
N PHE A 183 -9.73 18.46 -11.56
CA PHE A 183 -10.98 19.06 -11.06
C PHE A 183 -10.84 19.68 -9.67
N GLY A 184 -10.10 19.01 -8.79
CA GLY A 184 -9.73 19.48 -7.46
C GLY A 184 -9.73 18.36 -6.44
N TYR A 185 -8.92 18.50 -5.39
CA TYR A 185 -8.89 17.59 -4.24
C TYR A 185 -9.91 18.04 -3.20
N GLY A 186 -10.87 17.18 -2.89
CA GLY A 186 -11.79 17.41 -1.78
C GLY A 186 -13.13 16.67 -1.91
N PRO A 187 -13.82 16.45 -0.78
CA PRO A 187 -15.13 15.79 -0.73
C PRO A 187 -16.24 16.52 -1.52
N GLU A 188 -16.05 17.79 -1.81
CA GLU A 188 -16.99 18.63 -2.55
C GLU A 188 -16.84 18.54 -4.08
N ILE A 189 -15.80 17.85 -4.57
CA ILE A 189 -15.49 17.71 -6.00
C ILE A 189 -16.03 16.37 -6.51
N PRO A 190 -17.14 16.37 -7.31
CA PRO A 190 -17.78 15.12 -7.71
C PRO A 190 -16.86 14.20 -8.50
N GLU A 191 -16.05 14.73 -9.43
CA GLU A 191 -15.15 13.92 -10.27
C GLU A 191 -14.07 13.21 -9.44
N TYR A 192 -13.63 13.83 -8.35
CA TYR A 192 -12.66 13.25 -7.42
C TYR A 192 -13.30 12.17 -6.54
N VAL A 193 -14.51 12.41 -6.04
CA VAL A 193 -15.28 11.40 -5.28
C VAL A 193 -15.66 10.20 -6.17
N ASP A 194 -16.11 10.44 -7.39
CA ASP A 194 -16.42 9.39 -8.37
C ASP A 194 -15.18 8.53 -8.68
N ALA A 195 -13.99 9.13 -8.75
CA ALA A 195 -12.74 8.38 -8.89
C ALA A 195 -12.47 7.46 -7.69
N ILE A 196 -12.71 7.93 -6.46
CA ILE A 196 -12.59 7.10 -5.25
C ILE A 196 -13.54 5.89 -5.32
N GLU A 197 -14.78 6.10 -5.77
CA GLU A 197 -15.76 5.01 -5.94
C GLU A 197 -15.35 4.02 -7.06
N ASN A 198 -14.75 4.52 -8.15
CA ASN A 198 -14.23 3.68 -9.22
C ASN A 198 -13.08 2.79 -8.74
N VAL A 199 -12.10 3.33 -8.00
CA VAL A 199 -11.00 2.52 -7.46
C VAL A 199 -11.48 1.55 -6.38
N ASP A 200 -12.53 1.85 -5.61
CA ASP A 200 -13.16 0.89 -4.69
C ASP A 200 -13.71 -0.34 -5.43
N SER A 201 -14.34 -0.15 -6.60
CA SER A 201 -14.79 -1.27 -7.43
C SER A 201 -13.62 -2.17 -7.85
N GLN A 202 -12.51 -1.57 -8.29
CA GLN A 202 -11.30 -2.26 -8.71
C GLN A 202 -10.62 -3.03 -7.56
N ILE A 203 -10.60 -2.43 -6.36
CA ILE A 203 -10.19 -3.14 -5.13
C ILE A 203 -11.07 -4.38 -4.91
N GLY A 204 -12.38 -4.26 -5.12
CA GLY A 204 -13.29 -5.39 -5.07
C GLY A 204 -12.87 -6.55 -5.99
N GLU A 205 -12.50 -6.26 -7.23
CA GLU A 205 -12.04 -7.25 -8.20
C GLU A 205 -10.75 -7.95 -7.76
N MET A 206 -9.78 -7.20 -7.24
CA MET A 206 -8.53 -7.76 -6.73
C MET A 206 -8.75 -8.65 -5.50
N LEU A 207 -9.61 -8.22 -4.56
CA LEU A 207 -9.96 -9.00 -3.38
C LEU A 207 -10.73 -10.27 -3.75
N ASP A 208 -11.64 -10.20 -4.71
CA ASP A 208 -12.37 -11.35 -5.20
C ASP A 208 -11.43 -12.34 -5.91
N ALA A 209 -10.42 -11.85 -6.63
CA ALA A 209 -9.37 -12.69 -7.22
C ALA A 209 -8.52 -13.41 -6.16
N VAL A 210 -8.14 -12.73 -5.07
CA VAL A 210 -7.46 -13.37 -3.91
C VAL A 210 -8.31 -14.50 -3.34
N ARG A 211 -9.60 -14.25 -3.09
CA ARG A 211 -10.54 -15.25 -2.54
C ARG A 211 -10.78 -16.43 -3.46
N ALA A 212 -10.67 -16.22 -4.78
CA ALA A 212 -10.89 -17.25 -5.79
C ALA A 212 -9.70 -18.20 -5.98
N ARG A 213 -8.54 -17.90 -5.38
CA ARG A 213 -7.34 -18.74 -5.48
C ARG A 213 -7.62 -20.16 -4.95
N PRO A 214 -7.22 -21.23 -5.66
CA PRO A 214 -7.41 -22.61 -5.18
C PRO A 214 -6.74 -22.90 -3.83
N THR A 215 -5.66 -22.18 -3.54
CA THR A 215 -4.87 -22.28 -2.31
C THR A 215 -5.35 -21.35 -1.19
N HIS A 216 -6.34 -20.47 -1.43
CA HIS A 216 -6.77 -19.45 -0.46
C HIS A 216 -7.09 -20.01 0.94
N ALA A 217 -7.63 -21.23 1.04
CA ALA A 217 -7.95 -21.86 2.33
C ALA A 217 -6.71 -22.13 3.21
N SER A 218 -5.55 -22.35 2.60
CA SER A 218 -4.25 -22.54 3.27
C SER A 218 -3.43 -21.25 3.38
N GLU A 219 -3.97 -20.12 2.91
CA GLU A 219 -3.30 -18.83 2.91
C GLU A 219 -3.83 -17.94 4.03
N ASP A 220 -2.95 -17.06 4.50
CA ASP A 220 -3.24 -16.00 5.46
C ASP A 220 -2.79 -14.65 4.89
N TRP A 221 -3.76 -13.92 4.32
CA TRP A 221 -3.54 -12.66 3.64
C TRP A 221 -3.66 -11.48 4.60
N LEU A 222 -2.67 -10.60 4.55
CA LEU A 222 -2.79 -9.22 5.00
C LEU A 222 -3.07 -8.34 3.78
N VAL A 223 -4.11 -7.50 3.87
CA VAL A 223 -4.37 -6.43 2.91
C VAL A 223 -4.05 -5.10 3.58
N VAL A 224 -3.15 -4.32 2.98
CA VAL A 224 -2.85 -2.95 3.40
C VAL A 224 -3.35 -2.00 2.32
N VAL A 225 -4.14 -0.98 2.69
CA VAL A 225 -4.53 0.10 1.79
C VAL A 225 -4.01 1.42 2.33
N ILE A 226 -3.36 2.21 1.47
CA ILE A 226 -2.66 3.43 1.85
C ILE A 226 -2.76 4.46 0.71
N THR A 227 -2.57 5.73 1.06
CA THR A 227 -2.31 6.85 0.13
C THR A 227 -1.03 7.55 0.54
N ASP A 228 -0.27 8.04 -0.42
CA ASP A 228 1.02 8.68 -0.22
C ASP A 228 0.90 10.15 0.19
N HIS A 229 -0.16 10.84 -0.25
CA HIS A 229 -0.54 12.18 0.17
C HIS A 229 -2.05 12.44 0.01
N GLY A 230 -2.49 13.64 0.39
CA GLY A 230 -3.76 14.25 0.01
C GLY A 230 -3.55 15.41 -0.98
N GLY A 231 -4.34 16.48 -0.91
CA GLY A 231 -4.17 17.62 -1.81
C GLY A 231 -5.08 18.81 -1.50
N ILE A 232 -4.73 19.98 -2.03
CA ILE A 232 -5.47 21.22 -1.84
C ILE A 232 -5.66 21.97 -3.16
N GLY A 233 -6.89 22.41 -3.43
CA GLY A 233 -7.22 23.00 -4.73
C GLY A 233 -6.98 21.97 -5.82
N LYS A 234 -6.02 22.20 -6.72
CA LYS A 234 -5.64 21.27 -7.82
C LYS A 234 -4.18 20.82 -7.75
N GLY A 235 -3.57 20.88 -6.57
CA GLY A 235 -2.19 20.48 -6.40
C GLY A 235 -1.90 19.93 -5.02
N HIS A 236 -0.68 19.44 -4.88
CA HIS A 236 -0.10 18.91 -3.66
C HIS A 236 1.42 19.17 -3.68
N GLY A 237 2.14 18.81 -2.62
CA GLY A 237 3.58 19.03 -2.46
C GLY A 237 3.95 19.97 -1.31
N GLY A 238 2.97 20.63 -0.71
CA GLY A 238 3.11 21.48 0.47
C GLY A 238 2.95 20.73 1.79
N GLU A 239 2.62 21.51 2.83
CA GLU A 239 2.59 21.07 4.23
C GLU A 239 1.20 21.27 4.88
N SER A 240 0.15 21.50 4.08
CA SER A 240 -1.20 21.68 4.64
C SER A 240 -1.74 20.39 5.25
N ASP A 241 -2.70 20.52 6.17
CA ASP A 241 -3.38 19.36 6.77
C ASP A 241 -4.09 18.52 5.69
N GLU A 242 -4.64 19.15 4.65
CA GLU A 242 -5.29 18.48 3.53
C GLU A 242 -4.33 17.67 2.66
N GLU A 243 -3.06 18.07 2.58
CA GLU A 243 -2.01 17.35 1.86
C GLU A 243 -1.37 16.24 2.70
N ARG A 244 -1.31 16.42 4.02
CA ARG A 244 -0.55 15.55 4.93
C ARG A 244 -1.40 14.51 5.63
N THR A 245 -2.67 14.79 5.90
CA THR A 245 -3.57 13.85 6.59
C THR A 245 -4.02 12.79 5.61
N ILE A 246 -3.75 11.54 5.93
CA ILE A 246 -4.02 10.38 5.08
C ILE A 246 -4.75 9.29 5.88
N PHE A 247 -5.22 8.26 5.19
CA PHE A 247 -5.72 7.05 5.83
C PHE A 247 -4.76 5.88 5.66
N MET A 248 -4.82 4.91 6.57
CA MET A 248 -4.19 3.60 6.43
C MET A 248 -5.14 2.52 6.92
N ILE A 249 -5.30 1.45 6.14
CA ILE A 249 -6.11 0.28 6.49
C ILE A 249 -5.20 -0.95 6.53
N ALA A 250 -5.34 -1.79 7.55
CA ALA A 250 -4.77 -3.13 7.62
C ALA A 250 -5.89 -4.13 7.91
N SER A 251 -6.09 -5.13 7.06
CA SER A 251 -7.19 -6.11 7.19
C SER A 251 -6.74 -7.52 6.85
N GLY A 252 -7.23 -8.51 7.60
CA GLY A 252 -6.73 -9.89 7.52
C GLY A 252 -5.49 -10.11 8.38
N GLY A 253 -4.85 -11.29 8.27
CA GLY A 253 -3.73 -11.65 9.15
C GLY A 253 -4.09 -11.53 10.64
N ALA A 254 -3.23 -10.85 11.39
CA ALA A 254 -3.44 -10.54 12.81
C ALA A 254 -4.26 -9.26 13.06
N ALA A 255 -4.75 -8.60 12.01
CA ALA A 255 -5.35 -7.28 12.15
C ALA A 255 -6.56 -7.24 13.10
N SER A 256 -6.63 -6.19 13.92
CA SER A 256 -7.71 -6.03 14.91
C SER A 256 -9.01 -5.59 14.23
N ALA A 257 -9.97 -6.51 14.09
CA ALA A 257 -11.22 -6.26 13.38
C ALA A 257 -12.07 -5.13 14.01
N GLY A 258 -12.47 -4.16 13.18
CA GLY A 258 -13.31 -3.03 13.56
C GLY A 258 -12.60 -1.96 14.40
N ALA A 259 -11.27 -2.01 14.48
CA ALA A 259 -10.49 -1.04 15.26
C ALA A 259 -10.27 0.26 14.48
N SER A 260 -10.34 1.39 15.19
CA SER A 260 -9.95 2.70 14.70
C SER A 260 -8.83 3.23 15.61
N VAL A 261 -7.67 3.53 15.03
CA VAL A 261 -6.46 3.95 15.77
C VAL A 261 -6.18 5.42 15.51
N SER A 262 -5.98 6.16 16.59
CA SER A 262 -5.57 7.57 16.60
C SER A 262 -4.66 7.79 17.84
N PRO A 263 -3.51 8.47 17.72
CA PRO A 263 -2.95 9.02 16.47
C PRO A 263 -2.55 7.92 15.49
N GLY A 264 -2.69 8.20 14.20
CA GLY A 264 -2.26 7.31 13.12
C GLY A 264 -0.73 7.26 12.95
N PRO A 265 -0.21 6.22 12.27
CA PRO A 265 1.21 6.13 11.95
C PRO A 265 1.60 7.07 10.81
N GLY A 266 2.91 7.26 10.60
CA GLY A 266 3.39 7.79 9.33
C GLY A 266 3.23 6.74 8.22
N HIS A 267 3.09 7.16 6.96
CA HIS A 267 2.97 6.20 5.84
C HIS A 267 4.19 5.28 5.66
N THR A 268 5.30 5.56 6.33
CA THR A 268 6.47 4.68 6.47
C THR A 268 6.16 3.36 7.20
N ALA A 269 4.99 3.22 7.82
CA ALA A 269 4.59 2.00 8.54
C ALA A 269 4.29 0.80 7.63
N VAL A 270 4.11 0.99 6.32
CA VAL A 270 3.74 -0.11 5.40
C VAL A 270 4.78 -1.23 5.41
N ALA A 271 6.06 -0.91 5.17
CA ALA A 271 7.15 -1.88 5.17
C ALA A 271 7.27 -2.70 6.47
N PRO A 272 7.37 -2.10 7.68
CA PRO A 272 7.42 -2.86 8.93
C PRO A 272 6.14 -3.67 9.20
N THR A 273 4.97 -3.19 8.77
CA THR A 273 3.71 -3.93 8.88
C THR A 273 3.75 -5.23 8.08
N VAL A 274 4.14 -5.15 6.79
CA VAL A 274 4.23 -6.33 5.92
C VAL A 274 5.27 -7.31 6.43
N MET A 275 6.47 -6.83 6.79
CA MET A 275 7.54 -7.65 7.37
C MET A 275 7.08 -8.44 8.61
N THR A 276 6.35 -7.77 9.51
CA THR A 276 5.83 -8.36 10.74
C THR A 276 4.80 -9.45 10.46
N HIS A 277 3.87 -9.21 9.52
CA HIS A 277 2.87 -10.21 9.12
C HIS A 277 3.50 -11.46 8.50
N LEU A 278 4.53 -11.27 7.67
CA LEU A 278 5.29 -12.37 7.07
C LEU A 278 6.15 -13.15 8.08
N GLY A 279 6.18 -12.73 9.36
CA GLY A 279 6.97 -13.36 10.41
C GLY A 279 8.48 -13.14 10.24
N LEU A 280 8.87 -12.11 9.49
CA LEU A 280 10.26 -11.82 9.17
C LEU A 280 10.84 -10.82 10.17
N SER A 281 12.03 -11.11 10.69
CA SER A 281 12.72 -10.23 11.65
C SER A 281 13.13 -8.90 10.99
N ILE A 282 12.83 -7.79 11.65
CA ILE A 282 13.26 -6.45 11.23
C ILE A 282 14.59 -6.12 11.92
N GLU A 283 15.62 -5.77 11.14
CA GLU A 283 16.91 -5.36 11.67
C GLU A 283 16.90 -3.88 12.07
N LEU A 284 17.40 -3.56 13.27
CA LEU A 284 17.50 -2.17 13.75
C LEU A 284 18.27 -1.26 12.78
N GLY A 285 19.27 -1.83 12.08
CA GLY A 285 20.10 -1.10 11.12
C GLY A 285 19.36 -0.63 9.86
N TRP A 286 18.16 -1.14 9.58
CA TRP A 286 17.35 -0.66 8.44
C TRP A 286 16.71 0.70 8.73
N GLY A 287 16.59 1.08 10.01
CA GLY A 287 16.20 2.42 10.41
C GLY A 287 14.75 2.80 10.05
N TYR A 288 13.84 1.83 9.96
CA TYR A 288 12.41 2.07 9.73
C TYR A 288 11.86 3.08 10.74
N ALA A 289 11.09 4.04 10.23
CA ALA A 289 10.70 5.22 10.99
C ALA A 289 9.41 5.03 11.81
N SER A 290 8.58 4.05 11.44
CA SER A 290 7.32 3.75 12.12
C SER A 290 7.29 2.30 12.59
N GLU A 291 6.53 2.05 13.65
CA GLU A 291 6.19 0.68 14.08
C GLU A 291 5.14 0.05 13.13
N PRO A 292 5.01 -1.30 13.12
CA PRO A 292 3.94 -1.99 12.43
C PRO A 292 2.54 -1.46 12.83
N PHE A 293 1.64 -1.35 11.87
CA PHE A 293 0.31 -0.81 12.06
C PHE A 293 -0.76 -1.92 12.06
N GLY A 294 -1.59 -1.92 13.10
CA GLY A 294 -2.88 -2.64 13.12
C GLY A 294 -2.82 -4.15 13.34
N LEU A 295 -1.63 -4.76 13.47
CA LEU A 295 -1.41 -6.19 13.70
C LEU A 295 -1.37 -6.60 15.18
#